data_AF-A0A7C4ETC6-F1
#
_entry.id   AF-A0A7C4ETC6-F1
#
_cell.length_a   1.000
_cell.length_b   1.000
_cell.length_c   1.000
_cell.angle_alpha   90.00
_cell.angle_beta   90.00
_cell.angle_gamma   90.00
#
_symmetry.space_group_name_H-M   'P 1'
#
loop_
_entity.id
_entity.type
_entity.pdbx_description
1 polymer ?
#
loop_
_entity_poly.entity_id
_entity_poly.type
_entity_poly.pdbx_seq_one_letter_code
_entity_poly.pdbx_strand_id
1 'polypeptide(L)'
;MWMTREEIAEFLGIVPNSVRGKVQKGQIERKVEGGRNLYRVVESQGEPKRAPRRSRIPHQAPLVQVRDEREDRVLPGSDEKSTFNPKEVLLNQLASIKIGRNIDAIEKGDEIDLATGEISRELDAKITMRQHKQLKEIEDALERIKLGEYGICEDCGEPIPEQRLRLFPAARLCVRCQEEMDQLEKLKEYQGVRAPGWREDATEGGFVRTFDE
;
A
#
# COMPACT_ATOMS: atom_id res chain seq x y z
N MET A 1 -16.99 40.27 17.21
CA MET A 1 -18.18 40.49 16.36
C MET A 1 -18.75 39.13 15.96
N TRP A 2 -20.08 38.97 15.89
CA TRP A 2 -20.71 37.73 15.40
C TRP A 2 -20.91 37.85 13.89
N MET A 3 -20.44 36.85 13.13
CA MET A 3 -20.36 36.87 11.66
C MET A 3 -20.97 35.58 11.09
N THR A 4 -21.36 35.60 9.82
CA THR A 4 -21.76 34.37 9.12
C THR A 4 -20.56 33.44 8.88
N ARG A 5 -20.82 32.20 8.44
CA ARG A 5 -19.75 31.23 8.19
C ARG A 5 -18.82 31.71 7.07
N GLU A 6 -19.37 32.34 6.06
CA GLU A 6 -18.65 32.86 4.91
C GLU A 6 -17.82 34.08 5.31
N GLU A 7 -18.40 35.02 6.05
CA GLU A 7 -17.73 36.22 6.55
C GLU A 7 -16.55 35.90 7.49
N ILE A 8 -16.72 34.96 8.44
CA ILE A 8 -15.62 34.60 9.36
C ILE A 8 -14.50 33.84 8.64
N ALA A 9 -14.84 33.11 7.56
CA ALA A 9 -13.85 32.40 6.76
C ALA A 9 -13.00 33.38 5.96
N GLU A 10 -13.63 34.39 5.35
CA GLU A 10 -12.95 35.49 4.66
C GLU A 10 -12.08 36.31 5.63
N PHE A 11 -12.62 36.68 6.79
CA PHE A 11 -11.89 37.41 7.83
C PHE A 11 -10.62 36.67 8.32
N LEU A 12 -10.67 35.34 8.38
CA LEU A 12 -9.55 34.50 8.81
C LEU A 12 -8.66 34.01 7.64
N GLY A 13 -9.00 34.32 6.39
CA GLY A 13 -8.29 33.82 5.21
C GLY A 13 -8.32 32.29 5.06
N ILE A 14 -9.40 31.63 5.48
CA ILE A 14 -9.58 30.17 5.42
C ILE A 14 -10.77 29.79 4.54
N VAL A 15 -10.81 28.54 4.08
CA VAL A 15 -12.00 28.03 3.37
C VAL A 15 -13.19 27.86 4.34
N PRO A 16 -14.44 28.15 3.92
CA PRO A 16 -15.62 28.09 4.81
C PRO A 16 -15.84 26.74 5.51
N ASN A 17 -15.43 25.63 4.88
CA ASN A 17 -15.52 24.30 5.47
C ASN A 17 -14.58 24.10 6.66
N SER A 18 -13.52 24.90 6.80
CA SER A 18 -12.57 24.85 7.91
C SER A 18 -13.09 25.53 9.19
N VAL A 19 -14.14 26.35 9.11
CA VAL A 19 -14.74 27.04 10.28
C VAL A 19 -15.23 26.01 11.31
N ARG A 20 -15.88 24.91 10.88
CA ARG A 20 -16.35 23.84 11.77
C ARG A 20 -15.20 23.18 12.55
N GLY A 21 -14.05 22.98 11.91
CA GLY A 21 -12.87 22.41 12.56
C GLY A 21 -12.25 23.35 13.59
N LYS A 22 -12.29 24.67 13.36
CA LYS A 22 -11.84 25.67 14.33
C LYS A 22 -12.79 25.84 15.52
N VAL A 23 -14.11 25.62 15.31
CA VAL A 23 -15.09 25.54 16.41
C VAL A 23 -14.78 24.35 17.33
N GLN A 24 -14.45 23.17 16.78
CA GLN A 24 -14.07 22.00 17.59
C GLN A 24 -12.76 22.19 18.37
N LYS A 25 -11.86 23.04 17.88
CA LYS A 25 -10.59 23.38 18.54
C LYS A 25 -10.72 24.52 19.56
N GLY A 26 -11.93 25.05 19.77
CA GLY A 26 -12.18 26.15 20.72
C GLY A 26 -11.69 27.53 20.24
N GLN A 27 -11.25 27.65 18.98
CA GLN A 27 -10.75 28.91 18.42
C GLN A 27 -11.88 29.82 17.90
N ILE A 28 -13.08 29.27 17.71
CA ILE A 28 -14.27 29.97 17.23
C ILE A 28 -15.48 29.53 18.07
N GLU A 29 -16.23 30.48 18.60
CA GLU A 29 -17.53 30.25 19.23
C GLU A 29 -18.64 30.24 18.19
N ARG A 30 -19.67 29.40 18.39
CA ARG A 30 -20.86 29.32 17.56
C ARG A 30 -22.11 29.58 18.42
N LYS A 31 -22.99 30.46 17.95
CA LYS A 31 -24.33 30.70 18.52
C LYS A 31 -25.38 30.59 17.40
N VAL A 32 -26.58 30.16 17.77
CA VAL A 32 -27.74 30.15 16.87
C VAL A 32 -28.65 31.31 17.23
N GLU A 33 -29.00 32.14 16.24
CA GLU A 33 -29.87 33.30 16.42
C GLU A 33 -30.81 33.39 15.22
N GLY A 34 -32.12 33.37 15.46
CA GLY A 34 -33.14 33.39 14.40
C GLY A 34 -33.03 32.23 13.38
N GLY A 35 -32.54 31.06 13.80
CA GLY A 35 -32.35 29.90 12.93
C GLY A 35 -31.08 29.91 12.07
N ARG A 36 -30.22 30.94 12.21
CA ARG A 36 -28.93 31.02 11.50
C ARG A 36 -27.77 30.78 12.46
N ASN A 37 -26.71 30.13 11.97
CA ASN A 37 -25.48 29.95 12.72
C ASN A 37 -24.59 31.18 12.56
N LEU A 38 -24.22 31.80 13.68
CA LEU A 38 -23.26 32.90 13.75
C LEU A 38 -22.01 32.46 14.49
N TYR A 39 -20.87 33.04 14.12
CA TYR A 39 -19.55 32.65 14.59
C TYR A 39 -18.76 33.87 15.10
N ARG A 40 -17.90 33.67 16.10
CA ARG A 40 -17.01 34.69 16.65
C ARG A 40 -15.65 34.08 16.97
N VAL A 41 -14.56 34.76 16.62
CA VAL A 41 -13.20 34.34 16.98
C VAL A 41 -12.98 34.53 18.48
N VAL A 42 -12.43 33.51 19.15
CA VAL A 42 -12.00 33.59 20.55
C VAL A 42 -10.50 33.89 20.56
N GLU A 43 -10.12 35.07 21.02
CA GLU A 43 -8.70 35.41 21.27
C GLU A 43 -8.20 34.55 22.44
N SER A 44 -7.60 33.40 22.11
CA SER A 44 -6.90 32.56 23.08
C SER A 44 -5.41 32.66 22.81
N GLN A 45 -4.69 33.29 23.75
CA GLN A 45 -3.25 33.08 23.89
C GLN A 45 -3.03 31.62 24.29
N GLY A 46 -2.55 30.81 23.35
CA GLY A 46 -2.23 29.40 23.62
C GLY A 46 -1.95 28.65 22.34
N GLU A 47 -0.73 28.11 22.24
CA GLU A 47 -0.26 27.35 21.09
C GLU A 47 -1.25 26.24 20.67
N PRO A 48 -1.46 26.02 19.37
CA PRO A 48 -2.46 25.08 18.90
C PRO A 48 -2.05 23.65 19.27
N LYS A 49 -2.78 23.03 20.21
CA LYS A 49 -2.75 21.58 20.39
C LYS A 49 -3.16 20.92 19.08
N ARG A 50 -2.20 20.31 18.38
CA ARG A 50 -2.45 19.50 17.18
C ARG A 50 -3.52 18.47 17.53
N ALA A 51 -4.64 18.49 16.81
CA ALA A 51 -5.63 17.43 16.91
C ALA A 51 -4.96 16.09 16.59
N PRO A 52 -5.20 15.02 17.36
CA PRO A 52 -4.74 13.70 16.96
C PRO A 52 -5.34 13.38 15.60
N ARG A 53 -4.49 12.89 14.67
CA ARG A 53 -4.94 12.43 13.36
C ARG A 53 -6.05 11.41 13.61
N ARG A 54 -7.23 11.64 13.01
CA ARG A 54 -8.33 10.66 12.99
C ARG A 54 -7.72 9.34 12.52
N SER A 55 -7.64 8.37 13.43
CA SER A 55 -7.11 7.05 13.16
C SER A 55 -7.91 6.45 12.03
N ARG A 56 -7.26 6.19 10.89
CA ARG A 56 -7.67 5.06 10.07
C ARG A 56 -7.54 3.83 10.97
N ILE A 57 -8.57 3.01 10.96
CA ILE A 57 -8.73 1.75 11.70
C ILE A 57 -7.36 1.14 12.04
N PRO A 58 -7.03 0.91 13.32
CA PRO A 58 -5.80 0.22 13.66
C PRO A 58 -5.98 -1.25 13.29
N HIS A 59 -5.40 -1.69 12.18
CA HIS A 59 -4.92 -3.07 12.09
C HIS A 59 -3.67 -3.20 12.97
N GLN A 60 -3.84 -2.99 14.29
CA GLN A 60 -2.88 -3.51 15.25
C GLN A 60 -3.27 -4.97 15.43
N ALA A 61 -2.61 -5.85 14.67
CA ALA A 61 -2.24 -7.13 15.24
C ALA A 61 -1.56 -6.84 16.59
N PRO A 62 -1.86 -7.58 17.67
CA PRO A 62 -1.26 -7.30 18.96
C PRO A 62 0.27 -7.39 18.83
N LEU A 63 0.93 -6.25 19.02
CA LEU A 63 2.36 -6.16 19.18
C LEU A 63 2.69 -6.96 20.45
N VAL A 64 3.24 -8.15 20.27
CA VAL A 64 3.96 -8.84 21.34
C VAL A 64 5.04 -7.85 21.79
N GLN A 65 4.90 -7.32 23.00
CA GLN A 65 5.90 -6.48 23.63
C GLN A 65 7.10 -7.36 23.97
N VAL A 66 7.99 -7.56 23.01
CA VAL A 66 9.33 -8.07 23.30
C VAL A 66 10.02 -6.93 24.06
N ARG A 67 10.25 -7.13 25.36
CA ARG A 67 11.06 -6.21 26.16
C ARG A 67 12.49 -6.35 25.65
N ASP A 68 12.90 -5.43 24.80
CA ASP A 68 14.26 -5.37 24.26
C ASP A 68 15.18 -4.70 25.30
N GLU A 69 15.65 -5.48 26.27
CA GLU A 69 16.77 -5.09 27.16
C GLU A 69 18.13 -5.42 26.50
N ARG A 70 18.24 -5.24 25.17
CA ARG A 70 19.49 -5.42 24.40
C ARG A 70 19.72 -4.23 23.45
N GLU A 71 19.75 -3.03 24.00
CA GLU A 71 20.63 -2.00 23.44
C GLU A 71 22.08 -2.50 23.61
N ASP A 72 22.89 -2.38 22.55
CA ASP A 72 24.27 -2.87 22.39
C ASP A 72 24.50 -4.30 21.85
N ARG A 73 23.73 -4.69 20.82
CA ARG A 73 24.35 -5.42 19.69
C ARG A 73 24.52 -4.47 18.50
N VAL A 74 25.47 -3.55 18.65
CA VAL A 74 26.12 -2.92 17.50
C VAL A 74 26.59 -4.05 16.59
N LEU A 75 25.99 -4.18 15.40
CA LEU A 75 26.50 -5.07 14.37
C LEU A 75 27.98 -4.69 14.13
N PRO A 76 28.94 -5.59 14.37
CA PRO A 76 30.34 -5.28 14.15
C PRO A 76 30.54 -5.21 12.63
N GLY A 77 30.95 -4.04 12.15
CA GLY A 77 31.23 -3.80 10.73
C GLY A 77 30.74 -2.45 10.25
N SER A 78 31.19 -1.36 10.89
CA SER A 78 31.27 -0.04 10.27
C SER A 78 32.47 0.02 9.32
N ASP A 79 32.61 -1.00 8.48
CA ASP A 79 33.74 -1.13 7.57
C ASP A 79 33.24 -0.75 6.18
N GLU A 80 33.58 0.48 5.83
CA GLU A 80 33.76 0.96 4.46
C GLU A 80 32.47 1.18 3.66
N LYS A 81 32.49 2.24 2.87
CA LYS A 81 31.44 2.59 1.92
C LYS A 81 31.39 1.48 0.86
N SER A 82 30.67 0.39 1.14
CA SER A 82 30.30 -0.59 0.11
C SER A 82 29.54 0.16 -0.97
N THR A 83 30.24 0.44 -2.07
CA THR A 83 29.66 1.04 -3.26
C THR A 83 28.66 0.04 -3.82
N PHE A 84 27.37 0.28 -3.56
CA PHE A 84 26.31 -0.57 -4.06
C PHE A 84 26.32 -0.55 -5.59
N ASN A 85 26.68 -1.68 -6.20
CA ASN A 85 26.65 -1.86 -7.64
C ASN A 85 25.39 -2.64 -8.04
N PRO A 86 24.30 -1.97 -8.43
CA PRO A 86 23.03 -2.64 -8.73
C PRO A 86 23.14 -3.64 -9.88
N LYS A 87 24.01 -3.36 -10.86
CA LYS A 87 24.22 -4.23 -12.02
C LYS A 87 24.78 -5.60 -11.61
N GLU A 88 25.79 -5.63 -10.76
CA GLU A 88 26.41 -6.88 -10.30
C GLU A 88 25.44 -7.71 -9.47
N VAL A 89 24.67 -7.06 -8.58
CA VAL A 89 23.66 -7.75 -7.77
C VAL A 89 22.60 -8.40 -8.66
N LEU A 90 22.08 -7.68 -9.65
CA LEU A 90 21.08 -8.19 -10.59
C LEU A 90 21.62 -9.32 -11.46
N LEU A 91 22.87 -9.24 -11.94
CA LEU A 91 23.50 -10.31 -12.72
C LEU A 91 23.67 -11.60 -11.89
N ASN A 92 24.06 -11.47 -10.63
CA ASN A 92 24.13 -12.61 -9.72
C ASN A 92 22.74 -13.23 -9.46
N GLN A 93 21.71 -12.40 -9.33
CA GLN A 93 20.33 -12.88 -9.22
C GLN A 93 19.90 -13.66 -10.47
N LEU A 94 20.16 -13.16 -11.68
CA LEU A 94 19.88 -13.89 -12.93
C LEU A 94 20.59 -15.24 -12.96
N ALA A 95 21.87 -15.28 -12.60
CA ALA A 95 22.65 -16.52 -12.59
C ALA A 95 22.09 -17.57 -11.60
N SER A 96 21.46 -17.13 -10.52
CA SER A 96 20.88 -18.03 -9.52
C SER A 96 19.49 -18.57 -9.89
N ILE A 97 18.75 -17.92 -10.79
CA ILE A 97 17.41 -18.37 -11.19
C ILE A 97 17.54 -19.58 -12.12
N LYS A 98 17.26 -20.77 -11.57
CA LYS A 98 17.17 -22.01 -12.33
C LYS A 98 15.74 -22.16 -12.85
N ILE A 99 15.52 -21.90 -14.13
CA ILE A 99 14.27 -22.30 -14.79
C ILE A 99 14.30 -23.81 -14.95
N GLY A 100 13.60 -24.52 -14.07
CA GLY A 100 13.43 -25.96 -14.21
C GLY A 100 12.56 -26.26 -15.42
N ARG A 101 13.07 -27.03 -16.39
CA ARG A 101 12.20 -27.77 -17.31
C ARG A 101 11.83 -29.06 -16.59
N ASN A 102 10.66 -29.07 -15.96
CA ASN A 102 10.13 -30.31 -15.43
C ASN A 102 9.43 -31.07 -16.58
N ILE A 103 10.20 -31.89 -17.30
CA ILE A 103 9.65 -32.91 -18.22
C ILE A 103 9.76 -34.23 -17.47
N ASP A 104 9.07 -34.34 -16.33
CA ASP A 104 9.03 -35.61 -15.63
C ASP A 104 7.85 -36.44 -16.16
N ALA A 105 8.28 -37.55 -16.76
CA ALA A 105 7.63 -38.79 -17.14
C ALA A 105 6.10 -38.89 -16.98
N ILE A 106 5.47 -39.51 -17.99
CA ILE A 106 4.13 -40.09 -17.90
C ILE A 106 4.09 -41.01 -16.67
N GLU A 107 3.57 -40.50 -15.55
CA GLU A 107 3.37 -41.27 -14.31
C GLU A 107 2.34 -42.36 -14.59
N LYS A 108 2.83 -43.59 -14.76
CA LYS A 108 2.00 -44.78 -14.56
C LYS A 108 2.03 -45.08 -13.07
N GLY A 109 1.06 -44.56 -12.36
CA GLY A 109 0.81 -44.82 -10.95
C GLY A 109 -0.62 -45.27 -10.72
N ASP A 110 -0.95 -45.56 -9.46
CA ASP A 110 -2.35 -45.77 -9.08
C ASP A 110 -3.13 -44.44 -9.06
N GLU A 111 -4.42 -44.47 -8.74
CA GLU A 111 -5.28 -43.28 -8.75
C GLU A 111 -4.77 -42.19 -7.78
N ILE A 112 -4.09 -42.58 -6.70
CA ILE A 112 -3.55 -41.67 -5.69
C ILE A 112 -2.26 -41.00 -6.21
N ASP A 113 -1.41 -41.77 -6.87
CA ASP A 113 -0.20 -41.26 -7.51
C ASP A 113 -0.56 -40.24 -8.62
N LEU A 114 -1.58 -40.55 -9.43
CA LEU A 114 -2.03 -39.64 -10.50
C LEU A 114 -2.54 -38.31 -9.93
N ALA A 115 -3.37 -38.36 -8.88
CA ALA A 115 -3.87 -37.15 -8.22
C ALA A 115 -2.73 -36.32 -7.60
N THR A 116 -1.73 -36.97 -7.01
CA THR A 116 -0.56 -36.29 -6.42
C THR A 116 0.36 -35.69 -7.50
N GLY A 117 0.52 -36.39 -8.62
CA GLY A 117 1.28 -35.94 -9.78
C GLY A 117 0.66 -34.70 -10.42
N GLU A 118 -0.67 -34.65 -10.55
CA GLU A 118 -1.38 -33.47 -11.05
C GLU A 118 -1.14 -32.23 -10.17
N ILE A 119 -1.25 -32.36 -8.84
CA ILE A 119 -0.99 -31.25 -7.90
C ILE A 119 0.46 -30.78 -8.03
N SER A 120 1.41 -31.71 -8.10
CA SER A 120 2.84 -31.40 -8.24
C SER A 120 3.11 -30.60 -9.52
N ARG A 121 2.52 -31.02 -10.64
CA ARG A 121 2.63 -30.30 -11.93
C ARG A 121 2.01 -28.91 -11.86
N GLU A 122 0.88 -28.74 -11.19
CA GLU A 122 0.25 -27.42 -11.04
C GLU A 122 1.13 -26.47 -10.21
N LEU A 123 1.72 -26.98 -9.12
CA LEU A 123 2.65 -26.22 -8.29
C LEU A 123 3.91 -25.83 -9.07
N ASP A 124 4.49 -26.76 -9.81
CA ASP A 124 5.67 -26.52 -10.64
C ASP A 124 5.39 -25.48 -11.74
N ALA A 125 4.22 -25.54 -12.36
CA ALA A 125 3.79 -24.54 -13.33
C ALA A 125 3.73 -23.14 -12.68
N LYS A 126 3.14 -23.01 -11.48
CA LYS A 126 3.07 -21.75 -10.73
C LYS A 126 4.46 -21.23 -10.34
N ILE A 127 5.35 -22.10 -9.88
CA ILE A 127 6.74 -21.74 -9.55
C ILE A 127 7.47 -21.24 -10.80
N THR A 128 7.36 -21.98 -11.90
CA THR A 128 7.96 -21.63 -13.19
C THR A 128 7.45 -20.28 -13.70
N MET A 129 6.15 -20.01 -13.61
CA MET A 129 5.57 -18.71 -13.99
C MET A 129 6.15 -17.56 -13.14
N ARG A 130 6.29 -17.76 -11.82
CA ARG A 130 6.90 -16.76 -10.93
C ARG A 130 8.36 -16.50 -11.27
N GLN A 131 9.13 -17.55 -11.55
CA GLN A 131 10.53 -17.44 -11.96
C GLN A 131 10.67 -16.66 -13.27
N HIS A 132 9.83 -16.92 -14.28
CA HIS A 132 9.82 -16.17 -15.53
C HIS A 132 9.48 -14.68 -15.31
N LYS A 133 8.52 -14.38 -14.43
CA LYS A 133 8.19 -12.99 -14.07
C LYS A 133 9.40 -12.29 -13.43
N GLN A 134 10.04 -12.95 -12.47
CA GLN A 134 11.22 -12.41 -11.79
C GLN A 134 12.38 -12.18 -12.76
N LEU A 135 12.61 -13.08 -13.73
CA LEU A 135 13.63 -12.90 -14.76
C LEU A 135 13.39 -11.64 -15.58
N LYS A 136 12.15 -11.45 -16.06
CA LYS A 136 11.78 -10.24 -16.80
C LYS A 136 12.01 -8.97 -15.98
N GLU A 137 11.59 -8.97 -14.71
CA GLU A 137 11.80 -7.82 -13.82
C GLU A 137 13.30 -7.46 -13.66
N ILE A 138 14.17 -8.47 -13.62
CA ILE A 138 15.62 -8.25 -13.55
C ILE A 138 16.19 -7.77 -14.90
N GLU A 139 15.75 -8.34 -16.02
CA GLU A 139 16.15 -7.90 -17.36
C GLU A 139 15.76 -6.43 -17.59
N ASP A 140 14.52 -6.06 -17.24
CA ASP A 140 14.02 -4.69 -17.32
C ASP A 140 14.83 -3.74 -16.41
N ALA A 141 15.21 -4.19 -15.20
CA ALA A 141 16.07 -3.41 -14.31
C ALA A 141 17.46 -3.17 -14.91
N LEU A 142 18.05 -4.19 -15.54
CA LEU A 142 19.35 -4.05 -16.23
C LEU A 142 19.26 -3.11 -17.44
N GLU A 143 18.15 -3.10 -18.16
CA GLU A 143 17.91 -2.15 -19.25
C GLU A 143 17.80 -0.72 -18.73
N ARG A 144 17.04 -0.48 -17.66
CA ARG A 144 16.96 0.84 -17.00
C ARG A 144 18.31 1.36 -16.52
N ILE A 145 19.19 0.46 -16.05
CA ILE A 145 20.58 0.83 -15.69
C ILE A 145 21.36 1.29 -16.93
N LYS A 146 21.19 0.63 -18.08
CA LYS A 146 21.84 1.05 -19.35
C LYS A 146 21.33 2.40 -19.84
N LEU A 147 20.05 2.67 -19.67
CA LEU A 147 19.41 3.94 -20.05
C LEU A 147 19.70 5.08 -19.06
N GLY A 148 20.15 4.77 -17.84
CA GLY A 148 20.41 5.76 -16.79
C GLY A 148 19.17 6.18 -16.01
N GLU A 149 18.05 5.48 -16.18
CA GLU A 149 16.77 5.75 -15.49
C GLU A 149 16.59 4.91 -14.21
N TYR A 150 17.60 4.12 -13.85
CA TYR A 150 17.56 3.28 -12.66
C TYR A 150 17.40 4.09 -11.37
N GLY A 151 16.47 3.66 -10.53
CA GLY A 151 16.15 4.33 -9.26
C GLY A 151 15.10 5.43 -9.37
N ILE A 152 14.43 5.58 -10.52
CA ILE A 152 13.26 6.45 -10.68
C ILE A 152 11.99 5.59 -10.72
N CYS A 153 10.93 6.02 -10.05
CA CYS A 153 9.63 5.36 -10.07
C CYS A 153 8.94 5.54 -11.43
N GLU A 154 8.50 4.45 -12.05
CA GLU A 154 7.81 4.49 -13.36
C GLU A 154 6.42 5.16 -13.32
N ASP A 155 5.78 5.22 -12.14
CA ASP A 155 4.41 5.74 -12.00
C ASP A 155 4.40 7.22 -11.60
N CYS A 156 5.13 7.60 -10.54
CA CYS A 156 5.15 8.98 -10.04
C CYS A 156 6.38 9.79 -10.47
N GLY A 157 7.42 9.18 -11.05
CA GLY A 157 8.67 9.85 -11.41
C GLY A 157 9.55 10.25 -10.22
N GLU A 158 9.18 9.90 -8.98
CA GLU A 158 9.98 10.21 -7.79
C GLU A 158 11.17 9.23 -7.64
N PRO A 159 12.28 9.67 -7.03
CA PRO A 159 13.41 8.79 -6.76
C PRO A 159 13.06 7.70 -5.74
N ILE A 160 13.46 6.47 -6.02
CA ILE A 160 13.31 5.30 -5.14
C ILE A 160 14.43 5.34 -4.09
N PRO A 161 14.12 5.19 -2.78
CA PRO A 161 15.13 5.24 -1.74
C PRO A 161 16.17 4.12 -1.91
N GLU A 162 17.45 4.46 -1.77
CA GLU A 162 18.56 3.52 -1.97
C GLU A 162 18.47 2.29 -1.06
N GLN A 163 18.00 2.46 0.18
CA GLN A 163 17.76 1.37 1.13
C GLN A 163 16.82 0.31 0.54
N ARG A 164 15.80 0.73 -0.22
CA ARG A 164 14.89 -0.19 -0.91
C ARG A 164 15.59 -0.89 -2.06
N LEU A 165 16.38 -0.18 -2.87
CA LEU A 165 17.11 -0.76 -4.00
C LEU A 165 18.18 -1.76 -3.55
N ARG A 166 18.78 -1.57 -2.37
CA ARG A 166 19.71 -2.54 -1.77
C ARG A 166 19.02 -3.86 -1.38
N LEU A 167 17.77 -3.80 -0.94
CA LEU A 167 16.98 -4.98 -0.58
C LEU A 167 16.27 -5.61 -1.79
N PHE A 168 15.75 -4.77 -2.68
CA PHE A 168 14.96 -5.11 -3.85
C PHE A 168 15.50 -4.36 -5.07
N PRO A 169 16.58 -4.86 -5.69
CA PRO A 169 17.26 -4.15 -6.78
C PRO A 169 16.44 -4.12 -8.08
N ALA A 170 15.52 -5.07 -8.29
CA ALA A 170 14.65 -5.07 -9.47
C ALA A 170 13.43 -4.12 -9.33
N ALA A 171 13.29 -3.39 -8.22
CA ALA A 171 12.11 -2.57 -7.97
C ALA A 171 11.91 -1.48 -9.05
N ARG A 172 10.67 -1.35 -9.52
CA ARG A 172 10.24 -0.33 -10.50
C ARG A 172 9.39 0.80 -9.93
N LEU A 173 8.77 0.57 -8.78
CA LEU A 173 7.86 1.52 -8.14
C LEU A 173 8.36 1.96 -6.76
N CYS A 174 8.01 3.18 -6.36
CA CYS A 174 8.20 3.66 -4.99
C CYS A 174 7.23 2.95 -4.03
N VAL A 175 7.39 3.14 -2.71
CA VAL A 175 6.62 2.36 -1.71
C VAL A 175 5.14 2.69 -1.81
N ARG A 176 4.83 3.97 -2.00
CA ARG A 176 3.46 4.46 -2.15
C ARG A 176 2.76 3.90 -3.39
N CYS A 177 3.41 3.98 -4.56
CA CYS A 177 2.85 3.45 -5.81
C CYS A 177 2.70 1.93 -5.76
N GLN A 178 3.64 1.22 -5.11
CA GLN A 178 3.52 -0.22 -4.89
C GLN A 178 2.30 -0.55 -4.01
N GLU A 179 2.12 0.15 -2.89
CA GLU A 179 0.98 -0.05 -2.00
C GLU A 179 -0.36 0.21 -2.71
N GLU A 180 -0.44 1.25 -3.55
CA GLU A 180 -1.63 1.56 -4.34
C GLU A 180 -1.94 0.46 -5.37
N MET A 181 -0.92 -0.05 -6.07
CA MET A 181 -1.06 -1.18 -6.99
C MET A 181 -1.54 -2.44 -6.28
N ASP A 182 -0.94 -2.79 -5.12
CA ASP A 182 -1.31 -3.97 -4.34
C ASP A 182 -2.75 -3.86 -3.80
N GLN A 183 -3.18 -2.64 -3.42
CA GLN A 183 -4.57 -2.38 -3.00
C GLN A 183 -5.54 -2.56 -4.17
N LEU A 184 -5.19 -2.05 -5.36
CA LEU A 184 -6.00 -2.22 -6.56
C LEU A 184 -6.11 -3.69 -6.96
N GLU A 185 -5.03 -4.47 -6.84
CA GLU A 185 -5.05 -5.91 -7.12
C GLU A 185 -5.98 -6.65 -6.15
N LYS A 186 -5.89 -6.37 -4.84
CA LYS A 186 -6.82 -6.92 -3.82
C LYS A 186 -8.27 -6.54 -4.08
N LEU A 187 -8.53 -5.31 -4.52
CA LEU A 187 -9.87 -4.85 -4.87
C LEU A 187 -10.40 -5.58 -6.12
N LYS A 188 -9.56 -5.83 -7.13
CA LYS A 188 -9.92 -6.62 -8.30
C LYS A 188 -10.23 -8.06 -7.94
N GLU A 189 -9.41 -8.66 -7.08
CA GLU A 189 -9.67 -9.99 -6.53
C GLU A 189 -11.02 -10.03 -5.82
N TYR A 190 -11.30 -9.06 -4.94
CA TYR A 190 -12.58 -8.92 -4.25
C TYR A 190 -13.77 -8.72 -5.20
N GLN A 191 -13.62 -7.88 -6.23
CA GLN A 191 -14.65 -7.68 -7.25
C GLN A 191 -14.87 -8.92 -8.13
N GLY A 192 -13.85 -9.76 -8.29
CA GLY A 192 -13.93 -11.08 -8.90
C GLY A 192 -14.66 -12.13 -8.06
N VAL A 193 -14.88 -11.89 -6.77
CA VAL A 193 -15.67 -12.77 -5.86
C VAL A 193 -17.15 -12.35 -5.80
N ARG A 194 -17.69 -11.66 -6.82
CA ARG A 194 -19.15 -11.56 -6.96
C ARG A 194 -19.65 -12.99 -7.18
N ALA A 195 -20.18 -13.60 -6.12
CA ALA A 195 -20.73 -14.94 -6.16
C ALA A 195 -21.74 -15.01 -7.32
N PRO A 196 -21.57 -15.91 -8.30
CA PRO A 196 -22.56 -16.13 -9.33
C PRO A 196 -23.91 -16.40 -8.67
N GLY A 197 -24.96 -15.73 -9.13
CA GLY A 197 -26.33 -15.90 -8.61
C GLY A 197 -26.77 -14.88 -7.56
N TRP A 198 -25.91 -14.06 -6.95
CA TRP A 198 -26.41 -13.04 -6.00
C TRP A 198 -26.67 -11.70 -6.70
N ARG A 199 -27.95 -11.35 -6.87
CA ARG A 199 -28.41 -10.05 -7.36
C ARG A 199 -28.84 -9.18 -6.18
N GLU A 200 -28.60 -7.88 -6.27
CA GLU A 200 -29.09 -6.95 -5.27
C GLU A 200 -30.13 -6.03 -5.93
N ASP A 201 -31.39 -6.19 -5.53
CA ASP A 201 -32.54 -5.50 -6.12
C ASP A 201 -32.95 -4.33 -5.23
N ALA A 202 -33.17 -3.16 -5.86
CA ALA A 202 -33.68 -1.99 -5.17
C ALA A 202 -35.20 -2.10 -5.01
N THR A 203 -35.68 -2.13 -3.77
CA THR A 203 -37.11 -2.11 -3.39
C THR A 203 -37.44 -0.84 -2.61
N GLU A 204 -38.74 -0.54 -2.46
CA GLU A 204 -39.23 0.64 -1.74
C GLU A 204 -38.76 0.72 -0.27
N GLY A 205 -38.33 -0.42 0.32
CA GLY A 205 -37.78 -0.52 1.67
C GLY A 205 -36.25 -0.61 1.77
N GLY A 206 -35.52 -0.51 0.65
CA GLY A 206 -34.06 -0.66 0.60
C GLY A 206 -33.58 -1.74 -0.36
N PHE A 207 -32.35 -2.21 -0.16
CA PHE A 207 -31.68 -3.15 -1.07
C PHE A 207 -31.83 -4.59 -0.57
N VAL A 208 -32.45 -5.45 -1.38
CA VAL A 208 -32.68 -6.87 -1.05
C VAL A 208 -31.70 -7.72 -1.85
N ARG A 209 -31.01 -8.66 -1.20
CA ARG A 209 -30.14 -9.63 -1.87
C ARG A 209 -30.96 -10.87 -2.25
N THR A 210 -31.12 -11.11 -3.54
CA THR A 210 -31.83 -12.26 -4.12
C THR A 210 -30.82 -13.22 -4.74
N PHE A 211 -31.09 -14.53 -4.64
CA PHE A 211 -30.28 -15.57 -5.28
C PHE A 211 -31.01 -16.02 -6.56
N ASP A 212 -30.42 -15.79 -7.72
CA ASP A 212 -30.83 -16.34 -9.02
C ASP A 212 -30.32 -17.79 -9.11
N GLU A 213 -31.25 -18.75 -9.22
CA GLU A 213 -30.99 -20.16 -9.54
C GLU A 213 -30.55 -20.39 -10.99
#